data_AF-A0A354XW24-F1
#
_entry.id   AF-A0A354XW24-F1
#
_cell.length_a   1.000
_cell.length_b   1.000
_cell.length_c   1.000
_cell.angle_alpha   90.00
_cell.angle_beta   90.00
_cell.angle_gamma   90.00
#
_symmetry.space_group_name_H-M   'P 1'
#
loop_
_entity.id
_entity.type
_entity.pdbx_description
1 polymer ?
#
loop_
_entity_poly.entity_id
_entity_poly.type
_entity_poly.pdbx_seq_one_letter_code
_entity_poly.pdbx_strand_id
1 'polypeptide(L)'
;HDLGNPPFGHSGEKAISTFFSEGKGQALQQQVEAEGGRWTDFTCFEGNANAVRLLMHQFKGRRKGGFALTYSTLASIVKYPYSSELSGGKNKFGFFASEEDDYRIIADELGIPCLGEDPVCYTRHPLVYLVEAADDICYQIMDIEDAHKLHLISTEKAKELFLNFFEGERRQRRINN
;
A
#
# COMPACT_ATOMS: atom_id res chain seq x y z
N HIS A 1 1.86 7.15 -2.12
CA HIS A 1 1.52 5.75 -1.82
C HIS A 1 0.73 5.67 -0.50
N ASP A 2 1.11 6.42 0.53
CA ASP A 2 0.49 6.37 1.88
C ASP A 2 -0.87 7.07 2.11
N LEU A 3 -1.54 7.59 1.08
CA LEU A 3 -2.79 8.37 1.26
C LEU A 3 -3.90 7.57 1.96
N GLY A 4 -3.94 6.26 1.75
CA GLY A 4 -4.96 5.38 2.31
C GLY A 4 -4.65 4.82 3.70
N ASN A 5 -3.48 5.13 4.26
CA ASN A 5 -3.11 4.64 5.59
C ASN A 5 -4.03 5.26 6.65
N PRO A 6 -4.56 4.46 7.59
CA PRO A 6 -5.37 4.98 8.68
C PRO A 6 -4.49 5.74 9.70
N PRO A 7 -5.12 6.47 10.64
CA PRO A 7 -4.40 6.96 11.81
C PRO A 7 -3.58 5.84 12.47
N PHE A 8 -2.38 6.17 12.92
CA PHE A 8 -1.41 5.23 13.50
C PHE A 8 -0.82 4.20 12.50
N GLY A 9 -0.94 4.43 11.19
CA GLY A 9 -0.25 3.64 10.16
C GLY A 9 -0.57 2.14 10.25
N HIS A 10 0.46 1.28 10.17
CA HIS A 10 0.33 -0.17 10.28
C HIS A 10 -0.41 -0.63 11.57
N SER A 11 -0.26 0.11 12.68
CA SER A 11 -0.99 -0.21 13.91
C SER A 11 -2.50 0.03 13.75
N GLY A 12 -2.88 1.08 13.01
CA GLY A 12 -4.27 1.36 12.65
C GLY A 12 -4.86 0.31 11.73
N GLU A 13 -4.10 -0.13 10.71
CA GLU A 13 -4.54 -1.22 9.80
C GLU A 13 -4.80 -2.51 10.58
N LYS A 14 -3.89 -2.85 11.49
CA LYS A 14 -4.05 -4.01 12.37
C LYS A 14 -5.27 -3.85 13.29
N ALA A 15 -5.48 -2.67 13.87
CA ALA A 15 -6.63 -2.43 14.73
C ALA A 15 -7.97 -2.59 13.98
N ILE A 16 -8.07 -2.09 12.75
CA ILE A 16 -9.25 -2.27 11.89
C ILE A 16 -9.44 -3.76 11.57
N SER A 17 -8.38 -4.41 11.08
CA SER A 17 -8.40 -5.85 10.75
C SER A 17 -8.87 -6.69 11.95
N THR A 18 -8.29 -6.48 13.13
CA THR A 18 -8.64 -7.19 14.37
C THR A 18 -10.07 -6.89 14.83
N PHE A 19 -10.55 -5.66 14.66
CA PHE A 19 -11.94 -5.32 15.02
C PHE A 19 -12.95 -6.15 14.23
N PHE A 20 -12.69 -6.40 12.94
CA PHE A 20 -13.55 -7.25 12.11
C PHE A 20 -13.25 -8.74 12.27
N SER A 21 -11.99 -9.15 12.44
CA SER A 21 -11.62 -10.57 12.49
C SER A 21 -11.94 -11.23 13.83
N GLU A 22 -11.83 -10.52 14.95
CA GLU A 22 -11.93 -11.07 16.31
C GLU A 22 -12.82 -10.21 17.24
N GLY A 23 -13.11 -8.97 16.85
CA GLY A 23 -13.83 -8.00 17.66
C GLY A 23 -15.33 -7.95 17.41
N LYS A 24 -15.94 -6.84 17.85
CA LYS A 24 -17.38 -6.58 17.69
C LYS A 24 -17.81 -6.48 16.22
N GLY A 25 -16.87 -6.23 15.31
CA GLY A 25 -17.13 -6.16 13.88
C GLY A 25 -17.64 -7.48 13.30
N GLN A 26 -17.29 -8.64 13.88
CA GLN A 26 -17.74 -9.96 13.41
C GLN A 26 -19.26 -10.07 13.26
N ALA A 27 -20.03 -9.37 14.11
CA ALA A 27 -21.49 -9.34 14.02
C ALA A 27 -22.02 -8.79 12.69
N LEU A 28 -21.20 -8.06 11.93
CA LEU A 28 -21.53 -7.50 10.63
C LEU A 28 -21.24 -8.46 9.46
N GLN A 29 -20.53 -9.57 9.68
CA GLN A 29 -20.09 -10.45 8.59
C GLN A 29 -21.26 -10.94 7.74
N GLN A 30 -22.29 -11.50 8.39
CA GLN A 30 -23.47 -12.02 7.69
C GLN A 30 -24.18 -10.94 6.88
N GLN A 31 -24.23 -9.71 7.40
CA GLN A 31 -24.86 -8.60 6.68
C GLN A 31 -24.01 -8.19 5.47
N VAL A 32 -22.69 -8.04 5.64
CA VAL A 32 -21.77 -7.69 4.55
C VAL A 32 -21.85 -8.71 3.43
N GLU A 33 -21.78 -10.00 3.75
CA GLU A 33 -21.85 -11.09 2.76
C GLU A 33 -23.24 -11.15 2.09
N ALA A 34 -24.32 -10.93 2.84
CA ALA A 34 -25.68 -10.88 2.27
C ALA A 34 -25.89 -9.70 1.31
N GLU A 35 -25.18 -8.60 1.51
CA GLU A 35 -25.16 -7.44 0.60
C GLU A 35 -24.19 -7.63 -0.59
N GLY A 36 -23.53 -8.80 -0.70
CA GLY A 36 -22.54 -9.10 -1.75
C GLY A 36 -21.15 -8.51 -1.51
N GLY A 37 -20.89 -8.01 -0.29
CA GLY A 37 -19.58 -7.51 0.11
C GLY A 37 -18.58 -8.64 0.41
N ARG A 38 -17.30 -8.35 0.21
CA ARG A 38 -16.20 -9.28 0.45
C ARG A 38 -15.66 -9.11 1.88
N TRP A 39 -15.87 -10.10 2.75
CA TRP A 39 -15.46 -10.01 4.15
C TRP A 39 -13.94 -9.85 4.35
N THR A 40 -13.15 -10.45 3.45
CA THR A 40 -11.68 -10.35 3.50
C THR A 40 -11.15 -8.93 3.29
N ASP A 41 -11.91 -8.03 2.66
CA ASP A 41 -11.54 -6.62 2.55
C ASP A 41 -11.49 -5.91 3.91
N PHE A 42 -12.32 -6.38 4.86
CA PHE A 42 -12.41 -5.83 6.21
C PHE A 42 -11.39 -6.46 7.15
N THR A 43 -11.26 -7.79 7.10
CA THR A 43 -10.36 -8.54 8.00
C THR A 43 -8.89 -8.46 7.59
N CYS A 44 -8.60 -8.08 6.34
CA CYS A 44 -7.24 -7.89 5.85
C CYS A 44 -6.94 -6.43 5.46
N PHE A 45 -7.67 -5.45 6.02
CA PHE A 45 -7.63 -4.04 5.63
C PHE A 45 -6.22 -3.53 5.31
N GLU A 46 -6.08 -2.84 4.19
CA GLU A 46 -4.80 -2.42 3.64
C GLU A 46 -4.84 -0.99 3.08
N GLY A 47 -3.83 -0.19 3.44
CA GLY A 47 -3.75 1.23 3.09
C GLY A 47 -3.58 1.49 1.59
N ASN A 48 -2.89 0.64 0.83
CA ASN A 48 -2.79 0.77 -0.63
C ASN A 48 -4.14 0.54 -1.30
N ALA A 49 -4.90 -0.48 -0.89
CA ALA A 49 -6.26 -0.70 -1.36
C ALA A 49 -7.18 0.50 -1.02
N ASN A 50 -7.03 1.04 0.19
CA ASN A 50 -7.76 2.23 0.60
C ASN A 50 -7.32 3.51 -0.15
N ALA A 51 -6.06 3.61 -0.56
CA ALA A 51 -5.57 4.73 -1.37
C ALA A 51 -6.26 4.73 -2.75
N VAL A 52 -6.39 3.56 -3.37
CA VAL A 52 -7.14 3.39 -4.62
C VAL A 52 -8.59 3.81 -4.44
N ARG A 53 -9.24 3.34 -3.38
CA ARG A 53 -10.60 3.77 -3.02
C ARG A 53 -10.72 5.27 -2.85
N LEU A 54 -9.82 5.91 -2.09
CA LEU A 54 -9.86 7.36 -1.87
C LEU A 54 -9.74 8.17 -3.17
N LEU A 55 -9.02 7.63 -4.15
CA LEU A 55 -8.76 8.30 -5.43
C LEU A 55 -9.88 8.10 -6.46
N MET A 56 -10.48 6.91 -6.48
CA MET A 56 -11.44 6.50 -7.53
C MET A 56 -12.89 6.60 -7.06
N HIS A 57 -13.15 6.28 -5.79
CA HIS A 57 -14.52 6.20 -5.26
C HIS A 57 -15.22 7.56 -5.25
N GLN A 58 -16.48 7.56 -5.70
CA GLN A 58 -17.32 8.75 -5.67
C GLN A 58 -17.93 8.95 -4.27
N PHE A 59 -17.18 9.60 -3.38
CA PHE A 59 -17.74 10.07 -2.11
C PHE A 59 -18.81 11.15 -2.32
N LYS A 60 -19.75 11.26 -1.37
CA LYS A 60 -20.81 12.29 -1.40
C LYS A 60 -20.19 13.68 -1.58
N GLY A 61 -20.67 14.41 -2.59
CA GLY A 61 -20.15 15.74 -2.94
C GLY A 61 -18.95 15.72 -3.89
N ARG A 62 -18.49 14.55 -4.36
CA ARG A 62 -17.47 14.43 -5.42
C ARG A 62 -18.10 14.07 -6.77
N ARG A 63 -17.37 14.42 -7.84
CA ARG A 63 -17.69 14.04 -9.21
C ARG A 63 -17.60 12.52 -9.40
N LYS A 64 -18.25 12.01 -10.44
CA LYS A 64 -18.05 10.63 -10.91
C LYS A 64 -16.56 10.39 -11.22
N GLY A 65 -16.05 9.25 -10.75
CA GLY A 65 -14.64 8.87 -10.84
C GLY A 65 -13.71 9.52 -9.82
N GLY A 66 -14.25 10.07 -8.72
CA GLY A 66 -13.46 10.61 -7.61
C GLY A 66 -12.61 11.80 -8.04
N PHE A 67 -11.28 11.63 -8.05
CA PHE A 67 -10.33 12.66 -8.48
C PHE A 67 -10.12 12.71 -10.01
N ALA A 68 -10.59 11.71 -10.76
CA ALA A 68 -10.42 11.61 -12.21
C ALA A 68 -8.96 11.76 -12.67
N LEU A 69 -8.05 11.03 -12.02
CA LEU A 69 -6.64 10.94 -12.41
C LEU A 69 -6.48 10.12 -13.69
N THR A 70 -5.33 10.25 -14.35
CA THR A 70 -4.99 9.39 -15.49
C THR A 70 -4.83 7.94 -15.03
N TYR A 71 -5.18 7.01 -15.91
CA TYR A 71 -5.07 5.58 -15.64
C TYR A 71 -3.64 5.15 -15.29
N SER A 72 -2.63 5.71 -15.96
CA SER A 72 -1.23 5.44 -15.65
C SER A 72 -0.84 5.86 -14.23
N THR A 73 -1.35 7.00 -13.74
CA THR A 73 -1.14 7.42 -12.35
C THR A 73 -1.80 6.46 -11.37
N LEU A 74 -3.05 6.07 -11.61
CA LEU A 74 -3.76 5.10 -10.75
C LEU A 74 -3.07 3.74 -10.76
N ALA A 75 -2.71 3.21 -11.92
CA ALA A 75 -2.01 1.93 -12.03
C ALA A 75 -0.62 1.95 -11.37
N SER A 76 0.09 3.08 -11.40
CA SER A 76 1.42 3.22 -10.80
C SER A 76 1.44 3.14 -9.27
N ILE A 77 0.30 3.35 -8.60
CA ILE A 77 0.20 3.27 -7.14
C ILE A 77 -0.33 1.91 -6.66
N VAL A 78 -0.84 1.05 -7.55
CA VAL A 78 -1.36 -0.28 -7.18
C VAL A 78 -0.21 -1.28 -7.02
N LYS A 79 0.33 -1.32 -5.81
CA LYS A 79 1.48 -2.17 -5.42
C LYS A 79 1.20 -3.67 -5.53
N TYR A 80 -0.05 -4.05 -5.23
CA TYR A 80 -0.50 -5.44 -5.11
C TYR A 80 -1.74 -5.64 -5.99
N PRO A 81 -1.62 -5.77 -7.32
CA PRO A 81 -2.76 -5.70 -8.24
C PRO A 81 -3.61 -6.98 -8.24
N TYR A 82 -4.10 -7.38 -7.08
CA TYR A 82 -4.89 -8.57 -6.83
C TYR A 82 -5.86 -8.35 -5.65
N SER A 83 -6.90 -9.17 -5.55
CA SER A 83 -7.95 -9.06 -4.52
C SER A 83 -7.48 -9.49 -3.12
N SER A 84 -8.21 -9.07 -2.08
CA SER A 84 -7.92 -9.45 -0.69
C SER A 84 -8.00 -10.97 -0.43
N GLU A 85 -8.72 -11.72 -1.26
CA GLU A 85 -8.82 -13.19 -1.21
C GLU A 85 -7.46 -13.86 -1.48
N LEU A 86 -6.61 -13.22 -2.27
CA LEU A 86 -5.25 -13.67 -2.56
C LEU A 86 -4.21 -13.16 -1.55
N SER A 87 -4.61 -12.38 -0.55
CA SER A 87 -3.68 -11.82 0.44
C SER A 87 -3.02 -12.89 1.32
N GLY A 88 -3.64 -14.08 1.44
CA GLY A 88 -3.15 -15.17 2.29
C GLY A 88 -2.94 -14.75 3.75
N GLY A 89 -3.75 -13.79 4.25
CA GLY A 89 -3.64 -13.25 5.60
C GLY A 89 -2.44 -12.30 5.82
N LYS A 90 -1.73 -11.90 4.76
CA LYS A 90 -0.57 -11.00 4.86
C LYS A 90 -0.92 -9.52 4.81
N ASN A 91 -2.21 -9.15 4.76
CA ASN A 91 -2.69 -7.77 4.60
C ASN A 91 -1.94 -7.05 3.46
N LYS A 92 -1.94 -7.66 2.28
CA LYS A 92 -1.37 -7.08 1.06
C LYS A 92 -2.28 -7.40 -0.10
N PHE A 93 -2.95 -6.38 -0.64
CA PHE A 93 -3.80 -6.41 -1.83
C PHE A 93 -4.04 -4.95 -2.27
N GLY A 94 -4.54 -4.74 -3.49
CA GLY A 94 -4.41 -3.43 -4.15
C GLY A 94 -5.70 -2.67 -4.39
N PHE A 95 -6.84 -3.33 -4.23
CA PHE A 95 -8.15 -2.73 -4.41
C PHE A 95 -9.18 -3.55 -3.64
N PHE A 96 -10.16 -2.88 -3.05
CA PHE A 96 -11.33 -3.53 -2.48
C PHE A 96 -12.25 -4.04 -3.59
N ALA A 97 -13.17 -4.95 -3.25
CA ALA A 97 -14.22 -5.41 -4.15
C ALA A 97 -15.01 -4.25 -4.77
N SER A 98 -15.20 -3.15 -4.02
CA SER A 98 -15.89 -1.95 -4.49
C SER A 98 -15.19 -1.19 -5.61
N GLU A 99 -13.89 -1.39 -5.80
CA GLU A 99 -13.08 -0.73 -6.83
C GLU A 99 -12.50 -1.71 -7.85
N GLU A 100 -12.85 -2.99 -7.76
CA GLU A 100 -12.32 -4.06 -8.61
C GLU A 100 -12.74 -3.88 -10.08
N ASP A 101 -14.00 -3.55 -10.33
CA ASP A 101 -14.51 -3.28 -11.69
C ASP A 101 -13.86 -2.02 -12.29
N ASP A 102 -13.67 -0.97 -11.49
CA ASP A 102 -13.00 0.25 -11.95
C ASP A 102 -11.51 -0.04 -12.28
N TYR A 103 -10.84 -0.88 -11.50
CA TYR A 103 -9.46 -1.29 -11.80
C TYR A 103 -9.37 -2.18 -13.03
N ARG A 104 -10.37 -3.05 -13.29
CA ARG A 104 -10.44 -3.85 -14.52
C ARG A 104 -10.44 -2.96 -15.76
N ILE A 105 -11.22 -1.87 -15.75
CA ILE A 105 -11.23 -0.89 -16.85
C ILE A 105 -9.84 -0.28 -17.04
N ILE A 106 -9.17 0.11 -15.96
CA ILE A 106 -7.80 0.65 -16.01
C ILE A 106 -6.82 -0.37 -16.59
N ALA A 107 -6.90 -1.63 -16.15
CA ALA A 107 -6.03 -2.70 -16.60
C ALA A 107 -6.22 -2.97 -18.08
N ASP A 108 -7.46 -3.07 -18.56
CA ASP A 108 -7.79 -3.32 -19.96
C ASP A 108 -7.28 -2.19 -20.87
N GLU A 109 -7.51 -0.93 -20.49
CA GLU A 109 -7.13 0.25 -21.26
C GLU A 109 -5.61 0.47 -21.32
N LEU A 110 -4.89 0.03 -20.29
CA LEU A 110 -3.43 0.06 -20.26
C LEU A 110 -2.79 -1.23 -20.81
N GLY A 111 -3.60 -2.24 -21.15
CA GLY A 111 -3.12 -3.54 -21.59
C GLY A 111 -2.33 -4.30 -20.53
N ILE A 112 -2.69 -4.16 -19.25
CA ILE A 112 -2.06 -4.86 -18.12
C ILE A 112 -2.58 -6.32 -18.12
N PRO A 113 -1.70 -7.33 -18.28
CA PRO A 113 -2.13 -8.73 -18.30
C PRO A 113 -2.85 -9.16 -17.02
N CYS A 114 -4.02 -9.78 -17.19
CA CYS A 114 -4.72 -10.54 -16.17
C CYS A 114 -4.05 -11.91 -15.99
N LEU A 115 -3.73 -12.27 -14.76
CA LEU A 115 -3.14 -13.55 -14.35
C LEU A 115 -4.20 -14.52 -13.80
N GLY A 116 -5.36 -14.02 -13.37
CA GLY A 116 -6.50 -14.80 -12.89
C GLY A 116 -7.72 -13.91 -12.72
N GLU A 117 -8.91 -14.44 -13.03
CA GLU A 117 -10.17 -13.68 -12.99
C GLU A 117 -10.99 -13.92 -11.73
N ASP A 118 -10.82 -15.07 -11.08
CA ASP A 118 -11.53 -15.42 -9.84
C ASP A 118 -10.65 -16.33 -8.96
N PRO A 119 -9.99 -15.79 -7.92
CA PRO A 119 -9.92 -14.37 -7.55
C PRO A 119 -9.08 -13.53 -8.52
N VAL A 120 -9.48 -12.26 -8.71
CA VAL A 120 -8.83 -11.32 -9.63
C VAL A 120 -7.36 -11.06 -9.28
N CYS A 121 -6.49 -11.16 -10.27
CA CYS A 121 -5.05 -10.90 -10.19
C CYS A 121 -4.51 -10.39 -11.52
N TYR A 122 -3.72 -9.33 -11.49
CA TYR A 122 -3.03 -8.76 -12.65
C TYR A 122 -1.52 -8.73 -12.42
N THR A 123 -0.78 -8.44 -13.49
CA THR A 123 0.62 -8.04 -13.37
C THR A 123 0.75 -6.60 -12.86
N ARG A 124 1.92 -6.24 -12.32
CA ARG A 124 2.22 -4.86 -11.90
C ARG A 124 2.43 -3.96 -13.11
N HIS A 125 1.91 -2.74 -13.04
CA HIS A 125 2.28 -1.69 -13.98
C HIS A 125 3.78 -1.33 -13.79
N PRO A 126 4.59 -1.15 -14.86
CA PRO A 126 6.04 -0.95 -14.73
C PRO A 126 6.45 0.21 -13.81
N LEU A 127 5.68 1.30 -13.78
CA LEU A 127 5.97 2.45 -12.92
C LEU A 127 5.84 2.17 -11.41
N VAL A 128 5.15 1.09 -11.01
CA VAL A 128 5.06 0.67 -9.60
C VAL A 128 6.46 0.42 -9.04
N TYR A 129 7.37 -0.18 -9.82
CA TYR A 129 8.74 -0.45 -9.38
C TYR A 129 9.53 0.83 -9.08
N LEU A 130 9.26 1.92 -9.80
CA LEU A 130 9.88 3.21 -9.52
C LEU A 130 9.30 3.85 -8.26
N VAL A 131 8.00 3.71 -8.04
CA VAL A 131 7.33 4.20 -6.83
C VAL A 131 7.81 3.43 -5.60
N GLU A 132 7.89 2.10 -5.66
CA GLU A 132 8.43 1.26 -4.58
C GLU A 132 9.90 1.59 -4.29
N ALA A 133 10.74 1.70 -5.32
CA ALA A 133 12.14 2.03 -5.13
C ALA A 133 12.33 3.43 -4.51
N ALA A 134 11.54 4.42 -4.94
CA ALA A 134 11.58 5.76 -4.35
C ALA A 134 11.17 5.72 -2.86
N ASP A 135 10.15 4.94 -2.54
CA ASP A 135 9.65 4.77 -1.17
C ASP A 135 10.70 4.13 -0.25
N ASP A 136 11.29 3.01 -0.67
CA ASP A 136 12.31 2.30 0.09
C ASP A 136 13.55 3.16 0.34
N ILE A 137 14.01 3.91 -0.67
CA ILE A 137 15.16 4.83 -0.54
C ILE A 137 14.84 5.93 0.49
N CYS A 138 13.64 6.50 0.41
CA CYS A 138 13.19 7.55 1.31
C CYS A 138 13.18 7.09 2.77
N TYR A 139 12.53 5.96 3.07
CA TYR A 139 12.50 5.40 4.42
C TYR A 139 13.89 5.05 4.96
N GLN A 140 14.73 4.41 4.14
CA GLN A 140 16.08 4.01 4.56
C GLN A 140 16.98 5.18 4.97
N ILE A 141 16.77 6.37 4.42
CA ILE A 141 17.56 7.56 4.74
C ILE A 141 16.91 8.40 5.83
N MET A 142 15.62 8.72 5.69
CA MET A 142 14.93 9.63 6.60
C MET A 142 14.72 9.03 8.00
N ASP A 143 14.45 7.73 8.11
CA ASP A 143 14.25 7.10 9.42
C ASP A 143 15.53 7.15 10.28
N ILE A 144 16.70 7.03 9.66
CA ILE A 144 17.99 7.17 10.34
C ILE A 144 18.19 8.63 10.80
N GLU A 145 17.88 9.60 9.93
CA GLU A 145 17.99 11.02 10.25
C GLU A 145 17.06 11.41 11.42
N ASP A 146 15.81 10.95 11.38
CA ASP A 146 14.82 11.26 12.40
C ASP A 146 15.11 10.53 13.72
N ALA A 147 15.55 9.26 13.69
CA ALA A 147 15.99 8.56 14.88
C ALA A 147 17.16 9.27 15.56
N HIS A 148 18.06 9.87 14.78
CA HIS A 148 19.16 10.66 15.32
C HIS A 148 18.66 11.99 15.93
N LYS A 149 17.79 12.73 15.23
CA LYS A 149 17.20 13.99 15.74
C LYS A 149 16.39 13.79 17.03
N LEU A 150 15.71 12.65 17.14
CA LEU A 150 14.95 12.26 18.33
C LEU A 150 15.84 11.66 19.45
N HIS A 151 17.17 11.65 19.26
CA HIS A 151 18.15 11.10 20.21
C HIS A 151 17.94 9.61 20.53
N LEU A 152 17.29 8.86 19.64
CA LEU A 152 17.15 7.40 19.75
C LEU A 152 18.45 6.68 19.37
N ILE A 153 19.27 7.29 18.51
CA ILE A 153 20.61 6.81 18.15
C ILE A 153 21.66 7.91 18.23
N SER A 154 22.90 7.54 18.56
CA SER A 154 24.03 8.48 18.59
C SER A 154 24.49 8.88 17.20
N THR A 155 25.25 9.98 17.12
CA THR A 155 25.90 10.43 15.88
C THR A 155 26.80 9.35 15.28
N GLU A 156 27.56 8.65 16.12
CA GLU A 156 28.44 7.55 15.72
C GLU A 156 27.63 6.41 15.11
N LYS A 157 26.48 6.07 15.72
CA LYS A 157 25.62 5.01 15.20
C LYS A 157 24.99 5.41 13.86
N ALA A 158 24.51 6.64 13.74
CA ALA A 158 23.97 7.15 12.48
C ALA A 158 25.04 7.12 11.35
N LYS A 159 26.27 7.56 11.64
CA LYS A 159 27.40 7.47 10.70
C LYS A 159 27.68 6.03 10.29
N GLU A 160 27.74 5.10 11.25
CA GLU A 160 27.95 3.67 10.99
C GLU A 160 26.87 3.12 10.03
N LEU A 161 25.60 3.41 10.30
CA LEU A 161 24.49 2.97 9.47
C LEU A 161 24.58 3.54 8.05
N PHE A 162 24.87 4.84 7.89
CA PHE A 162 25.04 5.44 6.56
C PHE A 162 26.27 4.91 5.81
N LEU A 163 27.35 4.57 6.52
CA LEU A 163 28.53 3.99 5.90
C LEU A 163 28.29 2.60 5.32
N ASN A 164 27.24 1.89 5.76
CA ASN A 164 26.88 0.57 5.22
C ASN A 164 26.29 0.64 3.79
N PHE A 165 25.90 1.84 3.30
CA PHE A 165 25.55 2.03 1.89
C PHE A 165 26.77 2.06 0.95
N PHE A 166 27.99 2.05 1.49
CA PHE A 166 29.22 2.10 0.70
C PHE A 166 30.08 0.86 0.97
N GLU A 167 30.77 0.40 -0.08
CA GLU A 167 31.70 -0.72 0.00
C GLU A 167 33.10 -0.32 -0.50
N GLY A 168 34.11 -1.08 -0.07
CA GLY A 168 35.50 -0.94 -0.53
C GLY A 168 36.09 0.47 -0.38
N GLU A 169 36.76 0.95 -1.43
CA GLU A 169 37.43 2.25 -1.45
C GLU A 169 36.48 3.43 -1.19
N ARG A 170 35.21 3.34 -1.64
CA ARG A 170 34.23 4.41 -1.42
C ARG A 170 33.93 4.58 0.06
N ARG A 171 33.80 3.48 0.80
CA ARG A 171 33.60 3.51 2.26
C ARG A 171 34.80 4.12 2.95
N GLN A 172 36.02 3.71 2.60
CA GLN A 172 37.23 4.25 3.21
C GLN A 172 37.38 5.77 2.98
N ARG A 173 37.07 6.24 1.76
CA ARG A 173 37.06 7.68 1.45
C ARG A 173 36.04 8.46 2.29
N ARG A 174 34.87 7.88 2.60
CA ARG A 174 33.84 8.51 3.44
C ARG A 174 34.18 8.53 4.92
N ILE A 175 34.98 7.56 5.40
CA ILE A 175 35.48 7.54 6.79
C ILE A 175 36.58 8.60 7.00
N ASN A 176 37.43 8.82 5.99
CA ASN A 176 38.59 9.70 6.07
C ASN A 176 38.29 11.19 5.81
N ASN A 177 37.08 11.51 5.33
CA ASN A 177 36.59 12.87 5.10
C ASN A 177 35.61 13.27 6.20
#